data_AF-A0A4V2NFW6-F1
#
_entry.id   AF-A0A4V2NFW6-F1
#
_cell.length_a   1.000
_cell.length_b   1.000
_cell.length_c   1.000
_cell.angle_alpha   90.00
_cell.angle_beta   90.00
_cell.angle_gamma   90.00
#
_symmetry.space_group_name_H-M   'P 1'
#
loop_
_entity.id
_entity.type
_entity.pdbx_description
1 polymer ?
#
loop_
_entity_poly.entity_id
_entity_poly.type
_entity_poly.pdbx_seq_one_letter_code
_entity_poly.pdbx_strand_id
1 'polypeptide(L)'
;LSPGDSPGTLSMGSLVLQAGSVSRFEFNTPGVVGGLGPTGDDREQVAGNLTLNGTLAVVGTPAAGYYRLFNYGGTLSGSYGQVNAGTFTPTVLTNIPSQVNLSLLGPGQQIQFWDGADAAGNGVVDGASGTWDAANTNWTGIPGQAGINDQWRSSVGVFAGSIGGTVTVQGTQTFDTLQFSTNGYSLVGGNLLAGPAVGTLNVDSGITVTIDTSIIGIGKSLAKVGNGALVLTGA
;
A
#
# COMPACT_ATOMS: atom_id res chain seq x y z
N LEU A 1 -17.13 -8.54 -12.58
CA LEU A 1 -17.06 -7.14 -12.13
C LEU A 1 -15.67 -6.62 -12.44
N SER A 2 -15.58 -5.49 -13.13
CA SER A 2 -14.32 -4.86 -13.50
C SER A 2 -14.63 -3.37 -13.53
N PRO A 3 -13.91 -2.52 -12.79
CA PRO A 3 -14.16 -1.08 -12.79
C PRO A 3 -13.92 -0.42 -14.16
N GLY A 4 -13.27 -1.13 -15.09
CA GLY A 4 -13.01 -0.73 -16.47
C GLY A 4 -11.70 -1.38 -16.96
N ASP A 5 -11.23 -1.02 -18.17
CA ASP A 5 -9.85 -1.31 -18.62
C ASP A 5 -8.84 -0.23 -18.15
N SER A 6 -9.23 0.55 -17.13
CA SER A 6 -8.48 1.68 -16.58
C SER A 6 -8.86 1.90 -15.10
N PRO A 7 -7.92 2.25 -14.20
CA PRO A 7 -8.20 2.48 -12.78
C PRO A 7 -9.35 3.46 -12.53
N GLY A 8 -10.36 3.04 -11.76
CA GLY A 8 -11.56 3.83 -11.53
C GLY A 8 -12.34 3.52 -10.25
N THR A 9 -13.32 4.39 -9.91
CA THR A 9 -14.32 4.09 -8.87
C THR A 9 -15.66 3.72 -9.48
N LEU A 10 -16.09 2.48 -9.30
CA LEU A 10 -17.47 2.05 -9.62
C LEU A 10 -18.34 2.16 -8.36
N SER A 11 -19.45 2.89 -8.43
CA SER A 11 -20.39 3.04 -7.30
C SER A 11 -21.68 2.26 -7.55
N MET A 12 -22.18 1.55 -6.53
CA MET A 12 -23.41 0.73 -6.62
C MET A 12 -24.15 0.66 -5.28
N GLY A 13 -25.37 0.11 -5.30
CA GLY A 13 -26.21 -0.13 -4.11
C GLY A 13 -25.64 -1.24 -3.22
N SER A 14 -26.28 -2.41 -3.21
CA SER A 14 -25.69 -3.63 -2.65
C SER A 14 -25.05 -4.46 -3.76
N LEU A 15 -24.02 -5.23 -3.44
CA LEU A 15 -23.33 -6.12 -4.37
C LEU A 15 -23.30 -7.54 -3.84
N VAL A 16 -23.72 -8.49 -4.68
CA VAL A 16 -23.58 -9.93 -4.43
C VAL A 16 -22.75 -10.53 -5.55
N LEU A 17 -21.51 -10.90 -5.23
CA LEU A 17 -20.70 -11.74 -6.10
C LEU A 17 -21.12 -13.18 -5.88
N GLN A 18 -21.58 -13.85 -6.94
CA GLN A 18 -21.94 -15.27 -6.91
C GLN A 18 -20.74 -16.16 -7.22
N ALA A 19 -20.84 -17.45 -6.91
CA ALA A 19 -19.88 -18.43 -7.39
C ALA A 19 -19.75 -18.35 -8.92
N GLY A 20 -18.52 -18.30 -9.42
CA GLY A 20 -18.23 -18.08 -10.85
C GLY A 20 -18.09 -16.60 -11.26
N SER A 21 -18.40 -15.65 -10.38
CA SER A 21 -18.07 -14.23 -10.63
C SER A 21 -16.56 -14.04 -10.66
N VAL A 22 -16.09 -13.14 -11.52
CA VAL A 22 -14.70 -12.68 -11.54
C VAL A 22 -14.67 -11.19 -11.26
N SER A 23 -14.00 -10.78 -10.20
CA SER A 23 -13.68 -9.39 -9.88
C SER A 23 -12.27 -9.08 -10.37
N ARG A 24 -12.10 -8.10 -11.26
CA ARG A 24 -10.80 -7.69 -11.81
C ARG A 24 -10.41 -6.36 -11.21
N PHE A 25 -9.19 -6.28 -10.68
CA PHE A 25 -8.63 -5.06 -10.11
C PHE A 25 -7.23 -4.82 -10.64
N GLU A 26 -6.97 -3.58 -11.07
CA GLU A 26 -5.66 -3.06 -11.41
C GLU A 26 -5.11 -2.15 -10.29
N PHE A 27 -3.82 -2.31 -9.98
CA PHE A 27 -3.12 -1.48 -9.00
C PHE A 27 -1.84 -0.87 -9.57
N ASN A 28 -1.64 0.42 -9.29
CA ASN A 28 -0.40 1.20 -9.40
C ASN A 28 0.71 0.56 -10.27
N THR A 29 0.49 0.47 -11.59
CA THR A 29 1.33 -0.27 -12.53
C THR A 29 2.64 0.49 -12.88
N PRO A 30 3.84 -0.12 -12.76
CA PRO A 30 5.11 0.47 -13.20
C PRO A 30 5.17 0.78 -14.69
N GLY A 31 5.86 1.88 -15.04
CA GLY A 31 6.16 2.23 -16.44
C GLY A 31 5.03 2.96 -17.18
N VAL A 32 3.90 3.23 -16.51
CA VAL A 32 2.82 4.07 -17.03
C VAL A 32 2.89 5.41 -16.30
N VAL A 33 3.37 6.46 -16.98
CA VAL A 33 3.34 7.83 -16.43
C VAL A 33 1.88 8.23 -16.21
N GLY A 34 1.49 8.46 -14.95
CA GLY A 34 0.13 8.83 -14.59
C GLY A 34 -0.90 7.73 -14.86
N GLY A 35 -0.69 6.53 -14.28
CA GLY A 35 -1.57 5.36 -14.34
C GLY A 35 -3.02 5.71 -14.69
N LEU A 36 -3.53 5.17 -15.79
CA LEU A 36 -4.50 5.82 -16.69
C LEU A 36 -5.93 6.07 -16.13
N GLY A 37 -6.08 6.79 -15.02
CA GLY A 37 -7.36 7.22 -14.45
C GLY A 37 -7.18 8.08 -13.19
N PRO A 38 -8.11 9.00 -12.86
CA PRO A 38 -7.95 9.95 -11.75
C PRO A 38 -7.83 9.31 -10.34
N THR A 39 -8.02 8.00 -10.18
CA THR A 39 -8.03 7.32 -8.87
C THR A 39 -6.83 6.41 -8.59
N GLY A 40 -5.93 6.13 -9.55
CA GLY A 40 -4.68 5.37 -9.34
C GLY A 40 -4.84 3.87 -9.16
N ASP A 41 -5.70 3.47 -8.23
CA ASP A 41 -6.12 2.10 -8.00
C ASP A 41 -7.60 1.92 -8.34
N ASP A 42 -7.94 0.72 -8.78
CA ASP A 42 -9.32 0.28 -8.84
C ASP A 42 -9.91 0.18 -7.43
N ARG A 43 -11.07 0.81 -7.25
CA ARG A 43 -11.83 0.71 -6.01
C ARG A 43 -13.31 0.66 -6.29
N GLU A 44 -14.03 -0.21 -5.61
CA GLU A 44 -15.48 -0.24 -5.70
C GLU A 44 -16.15 0.32 -4.45
N GLN A 45 -17.16 1.17 -4.66
CA GLN A 45 -17.94 1.78 -3.60
C GLN A 45 -19.35 1.18 -3.58
N VAL A 46 -19.61 0.36 -2.57
CA VAL A 46 -20.90 -0.32 -2.35
C VAL A 46 -21.63 0.43 -1.24
N ALA A 47 -22.78 1.04 -1.53
CA ALA A 47 -23.54 1.78 -0.52
C ALA A 47 -24.19 0.87 0.53
N GLY A 48 -24.53 -0.36 0.14
CA GLY A 48 -25.24 -1.35 0.95
C GLY A 48 -24.38 -2.56 1.33
N ASN A 49 -25.03 -3.72 1.39
CA ASN A 49 -24.36 -4.98 1.77
C ASN A 49 -23.42 -5.45 0.65
N LEU A 50 -22.31 -6.07 1.06
CA LEU A 50 -21.35 -6.71 0.18
C LEU A 50 -21.27 -8.22 0.50
N THR A 51 -21.52 -9.06 -0.50
CA THR A 51 -21.27 -10.50 -0.42
C THR A 51 -20.16 -10.88 -1.40
N LEU A 52 -19.07 -11.44 -0.87
CA LEU A 52 -17.93 -11.92 -1.66
C LEU A 52 -18.06 -13.41 -1.99
N ASN A 53 -17.78 -13.76 -3.25
CA ASN A 53 -17.64 -15.12 -3.74
C ASN A 53 -16.87 -15.10 -5.07
N GLY A 54 -16.60 -16.26 -5.67
CA GLY A 54 -15.93 -16.37 -6.95
C GLY A 54 -14.44 -16.05 -6.87
N THR A 55 -13.92 -15.41 -7.90
CA THR A 55 -12.49 -15.19 -8.11
C THR A 55 -12.14 -13.71 -8.08
N LEU A 56 -11.15 -13.34 -7.28
CA LEU A 56 -10.43 -12.07 -7.41
C LEU A 56 -9.27 -12.26 -8.40
N ALA A 57 -9.18 -11.42 -9.42
CA ALA A 57 -8.08 -11.39 -10.37
C ALA A 57 -7.39 -10.03 -10.27
N VAL A 58 -6.16 -10.04 -9.75
CA VAL A 58 -5.24 -8.91 -9.86
C VAL A 58 -4.62 -8.94 -11.25
N VAL A 59 -4.73 -7.85 -11.99
CA VAL A 59 -4.25 -7.80 -13.37
C VAL A 59 -3.32 -6.59 -13.58
N GLY A 60 -2.58 -6.62 -14.68
CA GLY A 60 -1.42 -5.74 -14.87
C GLY A 60 -0.20 -6.21 -14.07
N THR A 61 0.72 -5.29 -13.82
CA THR A 61 1.93 -5.54 -13.01
C THR A 61 1.85 -4.69 -11.75
N PRO A 62 1.22 -5.16 -10.66
CA PRO A 62 1.11 -4.37 -9.43
C PRO A 62 2.48 -4.20 -8.77
N ALA A 63 2.63 -3.16 -7.96
CA ALA A 63 3.70 -3.10 -6.96
C ALA A 63 3.34 -3.93 -5.72
N ALA A 64 4.34 -4.32 -4.93
CA ALA A 64 4.06 -4.82 -3.60
C ALA A 64 3.49 -3.69 -2.73
N GLY A 65 2.52 -3.99 -1.87
CA GLY A 65 1.84 -2.97 -1.10
C GLY A 65 0.50 -3.41 -0.52
N TYR A 66 -0.25 -2.43 -0.04
CA TYR A 66 -1.55 -2.57 0.60
C TYR A 66 -2.59 -1.74 -0.14
N TYR A 67 -3.65 -2.39 -0.60
CA TYR A 67 -4.63 -1.82 -1.53
C TYR A 67 -6.05 -1.93 -0.99
N ARG A 68 -6.88 -0.94 -1.28
CA ARG A 68 -8.32 -0.95 -0.99
C ARG A 68 -9.07 -1.55 -2.18
N LEU A 69 -9.74 -2.68 -1.98
CA LEU A 69 -10.62 -3.27 -3.00
C LEU A 69 -12.03 -2.65 -2.95
N PHE A 70 -12.64 -2.69 -1.76
CA PHE A 70 -14.02 -2.25 -1.57
C PHE A 70 -14.15 -1.34 -0.38
N ASN A 71 -15.01 -0.33 -0.51
CA ASN A 71 -15.71 0.26 0.61
C ASN A 71 -17.18 -0.19 0.57
N TYR A 72 -17.74 -0.59 1.71
CA TYR A 72 -19.14 -1.00 1.81
C TYR A 72 -19.85 -0.31 2.98
N GLY A 73 -21.14 0.04 2.82
CA GLY A 73 -21.91 0.73 3.86
C GLY A 73 -22.78 -0.17 4.74
N GLY A 74 -23.06 -1.41 4.30
CA GLY A 74 -23.87 -2.38 5.02
C GLY A 74 -23.06 -3.47 5.72
N THR A 75 -23.53 -4.72 5.67
CA THR A 75 -22.79 -5.88 6.19
C THR A 75 -21.89 -6.51 5.13
N LEU A 76 -20.80 -7.14 5.59
CA LEU A 76 -19.93 -7.99 4.77
C LEU A 76 -20.22 -9.46 5.06
N SER A 77 -20.26 -10.27 4.01
CA SER A 77 -20.42 -11.72 4.09
C SER A 77 -19.63 -12.43 2.99
N GLY A 78 -19.31 -13.71 3.21
CA GLY A 78 -18.58 -14.54 2.26
C GLY A 78 -17.09 -14.21 2.15
N SER A 79 -16.43 -14.83 1.17
CA SER A 79 -15.02 -14.66 0.85
C SER A 79 -14.78 -15.04 -0.61
N TYR A 80 -13.70 -14.53 -1.21
CA TYR A 80 -13.26 -15.06 -2.50
C TYR A 80 -12.88 -16.54 -2.35
N GLY A 81 -13.37 -17.38 -3.26
CA GLY A 81 -12.98 -18.79 -3.34
C GLY A 81 -11.61 -18.98 -3.98
N GLN A 82 -11.16 -18.00 -4.77
CA GLN A 82 -9.84 -17.99 -5.42
C GLN A 82 -9.32 -16.56 -5.57
N VAL A 83 -8.00 -16.39 -5.44
CA VAL A 83 -7.31 -15.12 -5.71
C VAL A 83 -6.15 -15.38 -6.66
N ASN A 84 -6.20 -14.75 -7.83
CA ASN A 84 -5.17 -14.83 -8.87
C ASN A 84 -4.34 -13.55 -8.85
N ALA A 85 -3.06 -13.65 -8.48
CA ALA A 85 -2.15 -12.51 -8.37
C ALA A 85 -0.77 -12.76 -9.02
N GLY A 86 -0.69 -13.70 -9.96
CA GLY A 86 0.56 -14.07 -10.61
C GLY A 86 1.60 -14.60 -9.61
N THR A 87 2.79 -14.02 -9.60
CA THR A 87 3.90 -14.38 -8.69
C THR A 87 3.81 -13.73 -7.31
N PHE A 88 2.84 -12.84 -7.09
CA PHE A 88 2.61 -12.23 -5.78
C PHE A 88 1.89 -13.20 -4.86
N THR A 89 2.11 -13.04 -3.57
CA THR A 89 1.38 -13.68 -2.49
C THR A 89 0.28 -12.72 -2.01
N PRO A 90 -0.99 -12.96 -2.38
CA PRO A 90 -2.10 -12.11 -1.95
C PRO A 90 -2.61 -12.50 -0.57
N THR A 91 -3.00 -11.50 0.23
CA THR A 91 -3.80 -11.71 1.45
C THR A 91 -5.00 -10.76 1.41
N VAL A 92 -6.20 -11.32 1.27
CA VAL A 92 -7.46 -10.55 1.34
C VAL A 92 -7.84 -10.35 2.80
N LEU A 93 -8.14 -9.11 3.15
CA LEU A 93 -8.32 -8.65 4.52
C LEU A 93 -9.71 -8.04 4.69
N THR A 94 -10.46 -8.60 5.63
CA THR A 94 -11.85 -8.22 5.96
C THR A 94 -12.00 -7.83 7.43
N ASN A 95 -10.89 -7.68 8.13
CA ASN A 95 -10.81 -7.41 9.57
C ASN A 95 -11.05 -5.93 9.93
N ILE A 96 -11.18 -5.05 8.94
CA ILE A 96 -11.50 -3.64 9.13
C ILE A 96 -12.95 -3.42 8.70
N PRO A 97 -13.84 -2.94 9.59
CA PRO A 97 -15.22 -2.66 9.23
C PRO A 97 -15.34 -1.71 8.02
N SER A 98 -16.33 -1.98 7.17
CA SER A 98 -16.65 -1.16 5.98
C SER A 98 -15.59 -1.19 4.87
N GLN A 99 -14.63 -2.11 4.94
CA GLN A 99 -13.52 -2.22 4.00
C GLN A 99 -13.22 -3.67 3.63
N VAL A 100 -12.80 -3.87 2.38
CA VAL A 100 -12.05 -5.06 1.97
C VAL A 100 -10.72 -4.59 1.41
N ASN A 101 -9.63 -5.10 1.96
CA ASN A 101 -8.28 -4.73 1.58
C ASN A 101 -7.53 -5.93 1.01
N LEU A 102 -6.42 -5.65 0.33
CA LEU A 102 -5.53 -6.64 -0.24
C LEU A 102 -4.08 -6.26 0.09
N SER A 103 -3.38 -7.14 0.78
CA SER A 103 -1.91 -7.09 0.82
C SER A 103 -1.36 -7.91 -0.34
N LEU A 104 -0.44 -7.34 -1.11
CA LEU A 104 0.30 -8.01 -2.17
C LEU A 104 1.79 -7.95 -1.87
N LEU A 105 2.43 -9.11 -1.79
CA LEU A 105 3.86 -9.23 -1.56
C LEU A 105 4.51 -10.07 -2.65
N GLY A 106 5.61 -9.60 -3.22
CA GLY A 106 6.46 -10.42 -4.08
C GLY A 106 7.14 -11.54 -3.29
N PRO A 107 7.82 -12.47 -3.99
CA PRO A 107 8.51 -13.59 -3.35
C PRO A 107 9.51 -13.12 -2.29
N GLY A 108 9.37 -13.63 -1.06
CA GLY A 108 10.29 -13.33 0.05
C GLY A 108 10.12 -11.95 0.69
N GLN A 109 9.16 -11.14 0.23
CA GLN A 109 8.94 -9.81 0.78
C GLN A 109 8.12 -9.84 2.07
N GLN A 110 8.30 -8.82 2.90
CA GLN A 110 7.55 -8.58 4.12
C GLN A 110 7.03 -7.15 4.11
N ILE A 111 5.81 -6.94 4.63
CA ILE A 111 5.18 -5.63 4.71
C ILE A 111 5.13 -5.15 6.16
N GLN A 112 5.55 -3.91 6.39
CA GLN A 112 5.42 -3.23 7.68
C GLN A 112 4.86 -1.83 7.46
N PHE A 113 4.18 -1.32 8.49
CA PHE A 113 3.57 0.00 8.50
C PHE A 113 4.33 0.93 9.43
N TRP A 114 4.57 2.16 8.99
CA TRP A 114 5.22 3.16 9.81
C TRP A 114 4.31 3.58 10.96
N ASP A 115 4.84 3.55 12.18
CA ASP A 115 4.09 3.81 13.41
C ASP A 115 4.63 5.01 14.21
N GLY A 116 5.39 5.87 13.55
CA GLY A 116 5.85 7.13 14.12
C GLY A 116 6.79 6.95 15.30
N ALA A 117 6.36 7.50 16.45
CA ALA A 117 7.06 7.41 17.72
C ALA A 117 6.58 6.24 18.58
N ASP A 118 5.54 5.50 18.16
CA ASP A 118 5.11 4.30 18.89
C ASP A 118 6.15 3.19 18.70
N ALA A 119 6.73 2.74 19.80
CA ALA A 119 7.73 1.68 19.83
C ALA A 119 7.21 0.36 20.41
N ALA A 120 5.98 0.35 20.94
CA ALA A 120 5.38 -0.78 21.65
C ALA A 120 4.26 -1.45 20.82
N GLY A 121 3.53 -0.65 20.04
CA GLY A 121 2.35 -1.07 19.29
C GLY A 121 1.10 -1.00 20.14
N ASN A 122 0.05 -0.41 19.57
CA ASN A 122 -1.20 -0.12 20.28
C ASN A 122 -2.44 -0.72 19.59
N GLY A 123 -2.24 -1.55 18.57
CA GLY A 123 -3.29 -2.18 17.77
C GLY A 123 -3.74 -1.35 16.56
N VAL A 124 -3.22 -0.12 16.40
CA VAL A 124 -3.52 0.80 15.31
C VAL A 124 -2.23 1.16 14.59
N VAL A 125 -2.33 1.49 13.31
CA VAL A 125 -1.24 2.15 12.58
C VAL A 125 -1.41 3.65 12.79
N ASP A 126 -0.55 4.25 13.60
CA ASP A 126 -0.62 5.65 13.98
C ASP A 126 -0.13 6.56 12.86
N GLY A 127 1.01 6.21 12.28
CA GLY A 127 1.74 7.06 11.36
C GLY A 127 2.46 8.22 12.07
N ALA A 128 2.31 9.43 11.58
CA ALA A 128 2.88 10.67 12.13
C ALA A 128 4.42 10.76 12.06
N SER A 129 4.98 11.77 12.77
CA SER A 129 6.42 12.04 12.77
C SER A 129 7.18 11.08 13.68
N GLY A 130 8.45 10.83 13.37
CA GLY A 130 9.33 9.99 14.19
C GLY A 130 10.70 9.77 13.56
N THR A 131 11.55 9.02 14.26
CA THR A 131 12.91 8.68 13.81
C THR A 131 12.95 7.26 13.27
N TRP A 132 13.26 7.11 11.99
CA TRP A 132 13.49 5.81 11.38
C TRP A 132 14.98 5.48 11.37
N ASP A 133 15.36 4.55 12.22
CA ASP A 133 16.71 3.98 12.26
C ASP A 133 16.65 2.45 12.33
N ALA A 134 17.82 1.79 12.37
CA ALA A 134 17.92 0.34 12.37
C ALA A 134 17.63 -0.30 13.75
N ALA A 135 17.64 0.49 14.84
CA ALA A 135 17.50 0.00 16.20
C ALA A 135 16.08 0.17 16.74
N ASN A 136 15.40 1.26 16.37
CA ASN A 136 14.05 1.58 16.81
C ASN A 136 13.04 0.53 16.34
N THR A 137 12.03 0.30 17.19
CA THR A 137 10.94 -0.64 16.94
C THR A 137 9.65 0.10 16.61
N ASN A 138 9.64 0.91 15.56
CA ASN A 138 8.50 1.75 15.16
C ASN A 138 7.88 1.35 13.82
N TRP A 139 8.00 0.07 13.50
CA TRP A 139 7.35 -0.55 12.36
C TRP A 139 6.40 -1.63 12.83
N THR A 140 5.14 -1.51 12.46
CA THR A 140 4.07 -2.38 12.94
C THR A 140 3.50 -3.26 11.83
N GLY A 141 2.63 -4.19 12.20
CA GLY A 141 1.91 -5.05 11.25
C GLY A 141 0.91 -4.26 10.39
N ILE A 142 0.24 -4.96 9.48
CA ILE A 142 -0.86 -4.38 8.71
C ILE A 142 -2.01 -3.93 9.64
N PRO A 143 -2.90 -3.01 9.22
CA PRO A 143 -4.00 -2.55 10.06
C PRO A 143 -4.86 -3.69 10.66
N GLY A 144 -5.09 -3.62 11.97
CA GLY A 144 -5.72 -4.68 12.78
C GLY A 144 -4.78 -5.81 13.22
N GLN A 145 -3.49 -5.74 12.86
CA GLN A 145 -2.41 -6.58 13.37
C GLN A 145 -1.28 -5.74 14.00
N ALA A 146 -1.55 -4.46 14.29
CA ALA A 146 -0.57 -3.50 14.79
C ALA A 146 -0.37 -3.55 16.32
N GLY A 147 -0.55 -4.72 16.93
CA GLY A 147 -0.46 -4.89 18.40
C GLY A 147 0.96 -5.05 18.93
N ILE A 148 1.95 -5.14 18.04
CA ILE A 148 3.36 -5.30 18.35
C ILE A 148 4.13 -4.50 17.30
N ASN A 149 5.12 -3.74 17.75
CA ASN A 149 6.07 -3.10 16.84
C ASN A 149 7.41 -3.82 16.83
N ASP A 150 8.10 -3.69 15.71
CA ASP A 150 9.35 -4.36 15.41
C ASP A 150 10.31 -3.40 14.70
N GLN A 151 11.56 -3.82 14.58
CA GLN A 151 12.58 -3.14 13.79
C GLN A 151 12.26 -3.23 12.29
N TRP A 152 12.79 -2.28 11.54
CA TRP A 152 12.66 -2.28 10.08
C TRP A 152 13.34 -3.49 9.43
N ARG A 153 12.62 -4.20 8.54
CA ARG A 153 13.08 -5.45 7.90
C ARG A 153 13.64 -5.28 6.48
N SER A 154 13.84 -4.04 6.03
CA SER A 154 14.43 -3.76 4.72
C SER A 154 13.66 -4.28 3.50
N SER A 155 12.33 -4.34 3.58
CA SER A 155 11.47 -4.85 2.50
C SER A 155 10.39 -3.83 2.10
N VAL A 156 9.10 -4.11 2.33
CA VAL A 156 7.98 -3.24 1.93
C VAL A 156 7.51 -2.39 3.12
N GLY A 157 7.59 -1.07 2.98
CA GLY A 157 7.22 -0.12 4.02
C GLY A 157 6.03 0.72 3.59
N VAL A 158 4.99 0.83 4.42
CA VAL A 158 3.79 1.63 4.12
C VAL A 158 3.67 2.79 5.10
N PHE A 159 3.72 4.00 4.57
CA PHE A 159 3.44 5.25 5.28
C PHE A 159 1.95 5.58 5.16
N ALA A 160 1.18 5.10 6.13
CA ALA A 160 -0.25 5.30 6.25
C ALA A 160 -0.58 5.97 7.61
N GLY A 161 -1.67 5.57 8.26
CA GLY A 161 -2.11 6.14 9.52
C GLY A 161 -2.98 7.38 9.34
N SER A 162 -3.52 7.88 10.46
CA SER A 162 -4.50 8.97 10.45
C SER A 162 -3.89 10.34 10.09
N ILE A 163 -2.59 10.51 10.34
CA ILE A 163 -1.85 11.75 10.14
C ILE A 163 -0.46 11.42 9.58
N GLY A 164 -0.01 12.14 8.55
CA GLY A 164 1.38 12.07 8.07
C GLY A 164 2.33 12.89 8.94
N GLY A 165 3.63 12.82 8.68
CA GLY A 165 4.58 13.64 9.40
C GLY A 165 6.00 13.59 8.87
N THR A 166 6.91 14.30 9.55
CA THR A 166 8.33 14.25 9.22
C THR A 166 8.94 12.96 9.78
N VAL A 167 9.41 12.10 8.88
CA VAL A 167 10.17 10.90 9.21
C VAL A 167 11.65 11.23 9.05
N THR A 168 12.35 11.31 10.18
CA THR A 168 13.79 11.56 10.19
C THR A 168 14.51 10.23 9.98
N VAL A 169 15.02 10.02 8.78
CA VAL A 169 15.80 8.84 8.42
C VAL A 169 17.21 8.99 8.97
N GLN A 170 17.69 8.00 9.71
CA GLN A 170 19.07 7.96 10.20
C GLN A 170 19.84 6.79 9.59
N GLY A 171 21.08 7.06 9.20
CA GLY A 171 21.91 6.09 8.48
C GLY A 171 21.34 5.77 7.10
N THR A 172 21.60 4.55 6.64
CA THR A 172 21.08 4.06 5.36
C THR A 172 19.97 3.04 5.61
N GLN A 173 18.79 3.29 5.07
CA GLN A 173 17.67 2.37 5.12
C GLN A 173 17.47 1.73 3.74
N THR A 174 17.66 0.41 3.69
CA THR A 174 17.39 -0.38 2.49
C THR A 174 15.89 -0.65 2.38
N PHE A 175 15.35 -0.66 1.17
CA PHE A 175 13.95 -0.99 0.92
C PHE A 175 13.76 -1.72 -0.42
N ASP A 176 12.68 -2.49 -0.52
CA ASP A 176 12.17 -2.99 -1.80
C ASP A 176 11.13 -2.05 -2.38
N THR A 177 10.14 -1.67 -1.55
CA THR A 177 9.04 -0.78 -1.93
C THR A 177 8.67 0.12 -0.76
N LEU A 178 8.54 1.42 -1.02
CA LEU A 178 7.90 2.35 -0.09
C LEU A 178 6.56 2.80 -0.68
N GLN A 179 5.47 2.59 0.05
CA GLN A 179 4.14 3.05 -0.30
C GLN A 179 3.73 4.24 0.58
N PHE A 180 3.12 5.26 -0.02
CA PHE A 180 2.58 6.42 0.68
C PHE A 180 1.07 6.52 0.45
N SER A 181 0.31 6.36 1.53
CA SER A 181 -1.16 6.29 1.51
C SER A 181 -1.84 7.43 2.29
N THR A 182 -1.06 8.25 3.00
CA THR A 182 -1.55 9.40 3.78
C THR A 182 -0.76 10.66 3.41
N ASN A 183 -1.46 11.79 3.30
CA ASN A 183 -0.83 13.09 3.02
C ASN A 183 -0.02 13.62 4.23
N GLY A 184 0.97 14.46 3.94
CA GLY A 184 1.75 15.15 4.97
C GLY A 184 3.04 14.43 5.38
N TYR A 185 3.37 13.31 4.75
CA TYR A 185 4.67 12.67 4.95
C TYR A 185 5.80 13.42 4.24
N SER A 186 6.89 13.62 4.98
CA SER A 186 8.17 14.07 4.46
C SER A 186 9.29 13.22 5.03
N LEU A 187 10.14 12.63 4.19
CA LEU A 187 11.33 11.91 4.64
C LEU A 187 12.53 12.85 4.57
N VAL A 188 13.28 12.96 5.66
CA VAL A 188 14.42 13.90 5.77
C VAL A 188 15.64 13.22 6.39
N GLY A 189 16.84 13.68 6.04
CA GLY A 189 18.11 13.15 6.54
C GLY A 189 18.44 11.75 6.03
N GLY A 190 19.60 11.21 6.42
CA GLY A 190 20.01 9.84 6.12
C GLY A 190 20.09 9.51 4.62
N ASN A 191 20.00 8.23 4.29
CA ASN A 191 19.97 7.72 2.93
C ASN A 191 18.91 6.62 2.76
N LEU A 192 18.27 6.58 1.59
CA LEU A 192 17.49 5.45 1.11
C LEU A 192 18.28 4.67 0.06
N LEU A 193 18.27 3.34 0.14
CA LEU A 193 18.92 2.46 -0.81
C LEU A 193 17.94 1.40 -1.33
N ALA A 194 17.78 1.31 -2.64
CA ALA A 194 17.02 0.21 -3.24
C ALA A 194 17.76 -1.13 -3.06
N GLY A 195 17.14 -2.07 -2.34
CA GLY A 195 17.58 -3.46 -2.22
C GLY A 195 17.62 -4.19 -3.57
N PRO A 196 16.50 -4.26 -4.31
CA PRO A 196 16.43 -4.88 -5.64
C PRO A 196 17.12 -4.01 -6.71
N ALA A 197 17.20 -4.50 -7.94
CA ALA A 197 17.74 -3.71 -9.07
C ALA A 197 16.86 -2.48 -9.39
N VAL A 198 15.55 -2.63 -9.19
CA VAL A 198 14.56 -1.56 -9.30
C VAL A 198 13.80 -1.46 -7.98
N GLY A 199 14.10 -0.43 -7.18
CA GLY A 199 13.31 -0.10 -5.99
C GLY A 199 12.01 0.59 -6.40
N THR A 200 10.94 0.44 -5.61
CA THR A 200 9.64 1.05 -5.96
C THR A 200 9.25 2.13 -4.96
N LEU A 201 8.83 3.28 -5.47
CA LEU A 201 8.14 4.32 -4.71
C LEU A 201 6.70 4.36 -5.22
N ASN A 202 5.78 3.81 -4.44
CA ASN A 202 4.35 3.82 -4.72
C ASN A 202 3.71 5.00 -3.98
N VAL A 203 3.03 5.90 -4.69
CA VAL A 203 2.32 7.02 -4.07
C VAL A 203 0.89 6.97 -4.53
N ASP A 204 -0.02 6.71 -3.59
CA ASP A 204 -1.43 6.52 -3.84
C ASP A 204 -2.07 7.80 -4.42
N SER A 205 -3.20 7.67 -5.12
CA SER A 205 -3.85 8.83 -5.74
C SER A 205 -4.27 9.90 -4.72
N GLY A 206 -4.09 11.17 -5.08
CA GLY A 206 -4.38 12.30 -4.21
C GLY A 206 -3.38 12.49 -3.06
N ILE A 207 -2.33 11.65 -2.99
CA ILE A 207 -1.25 11.79 -2.00
C ILE A 207 -0.08 12.55 -2.62
N THR A 208 0.50 13.46 -1.85
CA THR A 208 1.79 14.09 -2.14
C THR A 208 2.77 13.76 -1.03
N VAL A 209 3.96 13.28 -1.41
CA VAL A 209 5.07 13.01 -0.51
C VAL A 209 6.30 13.80 -0.95
N THR A 210 7.04 14.33 0.03
CA THR A 210 8.37 14.92 -0.20
C THR A 210 9.44 13.98 0.34
N ILE A 211 10.45 13.69 -0.46
CA ILE A 211 11.65 12.96 -0.03
C ILE A 211 12.84 13.91 -0.17
N ASP A 212 13.31 14.39 0.98
CA ASP A 212 14.52 15.16 1.16
C ASP A 212 15.72 14.29 1.60
N THR A 213 15.46 13.03 1.95
CA THR A 213 16.49 12.01 2.14
C THR A 213 17.21 11.72 0.82
N SER A 214 18.55 11.64 0.86
CA SER A 214 19.37 11.23 -0.29
C SER A 214 19.00 9.82 -0.74
N ILE A 215 18.74 9.63 -2.03
CA ILE A 215 18.50 8.29 -2.60
C ILE A 215 19.77 7.84 -3.30
N ILE A 216 20.39 6.79 -2.77
CA ILE A 216 21.71 6.32 -3.19
C ILE A 216 21.62 4.95 -3.89
N GLY A 217 22.72 4.55 -4.54
CA GLY A 217 22.88 3.22 -5.14
C GLY A 217 23.31 3.29 -6.60
N ILE A 218 24.61 3.15 -6.86
CA ILE A 218 25.14 3.12 -8.22
C ILE A 218 24.59 1.90 -8.96
N GLY A 219 24.07 2.09 -10.17
CA GLY A 219 23.50 1.02 -11.00
C GLY A 219 22.12 0.52 -10.54
N LYS A 220 21.52 1.18 -9.53
CA LYS A 220 20.13 0.96 -9.13
C LYS A 220 19.21 1.93 -9.88
N SER A 221 17.96 1.53 -10.04
CA SER A 221 16.91 2.41 -10.57
C SER A 221 15.73 2.45 -9.60
N LEU A 222 14.88 3.48 -9.77
CA LEU A 222 13.64 3.64 -9.03
C LEU A 222 12.47 3.64 -10.00
N ALA A 223 11.44 2.87 -9.67
CA ALA A 223 10.13 2.97 -10.29
C ALA A 223 9.24 3.84 -9.41
N LYS A 224 8.80 5.00 -9.92
CA LYS A 224 7.66 5.73 -9.36
C LYS A 224 6.39 5.13 -9.93
N VAL A 225 5.53 4.63 -9.05
CA VAL A 225 4.21 4.09 -9.41
C VAL A 225 3.10 4.77 -8.62
N GLY A 226 1.87 4.51 -9.03
CA GLY A 226 0.68 5.19 -8.52
C GLY A 226 0.58 6.66 -8.93
N ASN A 227 -0.58 7.24 -8.68
CA ASN A 227 -0.99 8.52 -9.26
C ASN A 227 -0.75 9.74 -8.36
N GLY A 228 -0.25 9.52 -7.15
CA GLY A 228 0.17 10.61 -6.29
C GLY A 228 1.46 11.27 -6.76
N ALA A 229 1.72 12.44 -6.21
CA ALA A 229 2.91 13.24 -6.52
C ALA A 229 4.08 12.85 -5.61
N LEU A 230 5.23 12.61 -6.23
CA LEU A 230 6.50 12.44 -5.54
C LEU A 230 7.36 13.69 -5.80
N VAL A 231 7.72 14.40 -4.74
CA VAL A 231 8.63 15.55 -4.79
C VAL A 231 9.97 15.11 -4.23
N LEU A 232 11.02 15.13 -5.05
CA LEU A 232 12.39 14.85 -4.62
C LEU A 232 13.13 16.18 -4.43
N THR A 233 13.59 16.44 -3.22
CA THR A 233 14.40 17.62 -2.89
C THR A 233 15.78 17.25 -2.37
N GLY A 234 15.97 16.00 -1.95
CA GLY A 234 17.24 15.47 -1.48
C GLY A 234 18.22 15.28 -2.64
N ALA A 235 19.49 15.62 -2.40
CA ALA A 235 20.60 15.44 -3.34
C ALA A 235 21.30 14.09 -3.13
#